data_AF-A0A662ZKD0-F1
#
_entry.id   AF-A0A662ZKD0-F1
#
_cell.length_a   1.000
_cell.length_b   1.000
_cell.length_c   1.000
_cell.angle_alpha   90.00
_cell.angle_beta   90.00
_cell.angle_gamma   90.00
#
_symmetry.space_group_name_H-M   'P 1'
#
loop_
_entity.id
_entity.type
_entity.pdbx_description
1 polymer ?
#
loop_
_entity_poly.entity_id
_entity_poly.type
_entity_poly.pdbx_seq_one_letter_code
_entity_poly.pdbx_strand_id
1 'polypeptide(L)'
;MSNFFDILLDVLKQDNRFVANDGTFMRNAVYEASIQMDSNLIHLLLANPETKKEFFRDVDGVLVFDKVGFGWVINNRQFLPDRQYETTSTKECKNVDLPCKL
;
A
#
# COMPACT_ATOMS: atom_id res chain seq x y z
N MET A 1 3.95 -0.56 -18.95
CA MET A 1 4.78 0.27 -18.05
C MET A 1 4.23 0.06 -16.66
N SER A 2 4.98 -0.58 -15.76
CA SER A 2 4.53 -0.78 -14.38
C SER A 2 4.41 0.58 -13.71
N ASN A 3 3.28 0.85 -13.06
CA ASN A 3 3.13 2.08 -12.28
C ASN A 3 4.14 1.99 -11.11
N PHE A 4 4.80 3.10 -10.75
CA PHE A 4 5.67 3.13 -9.57
C PHE A 4 4.93 2.61 -8.31
N PHE A 5 3.63 2.88 -8.21
CA PHE A 5 2.80 2.36 -7.11
C PHE A 5 2.69 0.83 -7.10
N ASP A 6 2.66 0.17 -8.26
CA ASP A 6 2.64 -1.30 -8.33
C ASP A 6 3.98 -1.86 -7.81
N ILE A 7 5.09 -1.27 -8.23
CA ILE A 7 6.43 -1.64 -7.78
C ILE A 7 6.56 -1.46 -6.26
N LEU A 8 6.11 -0.31 -5.75
CA LEU A 8 6.12 -0.01 -4.33
C LEU A 8 5.27 -1.01 -3.53
N LEU A 9 4.08 -1.35 -4.03
CA LEU A 9 3.19 -2.30 -3.39
C LEU A 9 3.80 -3.71 -3.36
N ASP A 10 4.41 -4.16 -4.46
CA ASP A 10 5.09 -5.45 -4.55
C ASP A 10 6.31 -5.53 -3.63
N VAL A 11 7.07 -4.43 -3.49
CA VAL A 11 8.17 -4.34 -2.53
C VAL A 11 7.63 -4.46 -1.10
N LEU A 12 6.63 -3.67 -0.73
CA LEU A 12 6.11 -3.65 0.64
C LEU A 12 5.43 -4.97 1.04
N LYS A 13 4.79 -5.67 0.10
CA LYS A 13 4.15 -6.98 0.36
C LYS A 13 5.14 -8.10 0.65
N GLN A 14 6.44 -7.91 0.42
CA GLN A 14 7.45 -8.89 0.85
C GLN A 14 7.61 -8.94 2.37
N ASP A 15 7.19 -7.89 3.08
CA ASP A 15 7.12 -7.89 4.53
C ASP A 15 5.71 -8.32 4.98
N ASN A 16 5.62 -9.56 5.46
CA ASN A 16 4.36 -10.15 5.93
C ASN A 16 3.73 -9.35 7.08
N ARG A 17 4.46 -8.46 7.78
CA ARG A 17 3.88 -7.57 8.79
C ARG A 17 2.91 -6.54 8.19
N PHE A 18 2.99 -6.29 6.88
CA PHE A 18 2.12 -5.34 6.17
C PHE A 18 0.96 -6.01 5.43
N VAL A 19 0.79 -7.32 5.59
CA VAL A 19 -0.29 -8.10 4.95
C VAL A 19 -1.05 -8.86 6.04
N ALA A 20 -2.34 -8.57 6.19
CA ALA A 20 -3.20 -9.30 7.11
C ALA A 20 -3.46 -10.73 6.62
N ASN A 21 -4.00 -11.57 7.51
CA ASN A 21 -4.26 -12.99 7.23
C ASN A 21 -5.21 -13.22 6.04
N ASP A 22 -6.09 -12.25 5.74
CA ASP A 22 -7.02 -12.28 4.61
C ASP A 22 -6.41 -11.74 3.30
N GLY A 23 -5.11 -11.41 3.29
CA GLY A 23 -4.41 -10.82 2.15
C GLY A 23 -4.57 -9.30 2.06
N THR A 24 -5.25 -8.66 3.00
CA THR A 24 -5.42 -7.20 3.03
C THR A 24 -4.09 -6.50 3.29
N PHE A 25 -3.71 -5.59 2.39
CA PHE A 25 -2.55 -4.72 2.60
C PHE A 25 -2.85 -3.65 3.65
N MET A 26 -1.96 -3.52 4.64
CA MET A 26 -2.13 -2.69 5.82
C MET A 26 -1.33 -1.39 5.71
N ARG A 27 -1.91 -0.38 5.04
CA ARG A 27 -1.29 0.94 4.88
C ARG A 27 -0.82 1.56 6.20
N ASN A 28 -1.66 1.48 7.25
CA ASN A 28 -1.34 2.08 8.54
C ASN A 28 -0.09 1.47 9.17
N ALA A 29 0.08 0.15 9.05
CA ALA A 29 1.27 -0.54 9.56
C ALA A 29 2.55 -0.08 8.84
N VAL A 30 2.48 0.11 7.51
CA VAL A 30 3.59 0.67 6.72
C VAL A 30 3.91 2.10 7.16
N TYR A 31 2.88 2.93 7.33
CA TYR A 31 3.05 4.31 7.77
C TYR A 31 3.70 4.37 9.15
N GLU A 32 3.21 3.60 10.12
CA GLU A 32 3.80 3.52 11.47
C GLU A 32 5.26 3.05 11.44
N ALA A 33 5.57 2.00 10.67
CA ALA A 33 6.94 1.52 10.49
C ALA A 33 7.86 2.61 9.92
N SER A 34 7.36 3.43 9.00
CA SER A 34 8.12 4.58 8.47
C SER A 34 8.33 5.68 9.50
N ILE A 35 7.36 5.92 10.38
CA ILE A 35 7.50 6.87 11.48
C ILE A 35 8.56 6.41 12.47
N GLN A 36 8.61 5.10 12.76
CA GLN A 36 9.56 4.48 13.68
C GLN A 36 10.95 4.26 13.09
N MET A 37 11.18 4.60 11.81
CA MET A 37 12.43 4.29 11.09
C MET A 37 12.76 2.79 11.18
N ASP A 38 11.75 1.95 11.02
CA ASP A 38 11.87 0.50 11.11
C ASP A 38 12.96 -0.01 10.14
N SER A 39 13.94 -0.71 10.69
CA SER A 39 15.12 -1.14 9.92
C SER A 39 14.76 -2.08 8.78
N ASN A 40 13.82 -3.00 8.97
CA ASN A 40 13.39 -3.94 7.95
C ASN A 40 12.71 -3.22 6.78
N LEU A 41 11.83 -2.25 7.04
CA LEU A 41 11.24 -1.41 6.01
C LEU A 41 12.31 -0.65 5.22
N ILE A 42 13.26 -0.02 5.91
CA ILE A 42 14.34 0.74 5.26
C ILE A 42 15.20 -0.17 4.37
N HIS A 43 15.60 -1.34 4.88
CA HIS A 43 16.35 -2.33 4.10
C HIS A 43 15.57 -2.83 2.89
N LEU A 44 14.27 -3.06 3.05
CA LEU A 44 13.39 -3.51 1.98
C LEU A 44 13.30 -2.48 0.85
N LEU A 45 13.14 -1.19 1.20
CA LEU A 45 13.10 -0.11 0.22
C LEU A 45 14.46 0.15 -0.44
N LEU A 46 15.58 -0.09 0.25
CA LEU A 46 16.94 0.01 -0.31
C LEU A 46 17.27 -1.10 -1.29
N ALA A 47 16.69 -2.29 -1.12
CA ALA A 47 16.98 -3.47 -1.92
C ALA A 47 16.42 -3.35 -3.36
N ASN A 48 15.38 -2.55 -3.57
CA ASN A 48 14.82 -2.29 -4.89
C ASN A 48 15.32 -0.93 -5.44
N PRO A 49 15.83 -0.87 -6.68
CA PRO A 49 16.45 0.33 -7.23
C PRO A 49 15.46 1.49 -7.45
N GLU A 50 14.20 1.19 -7.79
CA GLU A 50 13.17 2.20 -8.02
C GLU A 50 12.74 2.85 -6.70
N THR A 51 12.47 2.06 -5.66
CA THR A 51 12.13 2.60 -4.34
C THR A 51 13.32 3.28 -3.68
N LYS A 52 14.54 2.77 -3.91
CA LYS A 52 15.77 3.43 -3.45
C LYS A 52 15.91 4.83 -4.06
N LYS A 53 15.70 4.95 -5.38
CA LYS A 53 15.80 6.22 -6.10
C LYS A 53 14.74 7.22 -5.64
N GLU A 54 13.53 6.76 -5.34
CA GLU A 54 12.43 7.65 -4.94
C GLU A 54 12.57 8.13 -3.49
N PHE A 55 12.95 7.24 -2.57
CA PHE A 55 12.86 7.50 -1.13
C PHE A 55 14.18 7.75 -0.42
N PHE A 56 15.31 7.72 -1.12
CA PHE A 56 16.61 7.98 -0.52
C PHE A 56 17.36 9.06 -1.29
N ARG A 57 17.99 9.95 -0.53
CA ARG A 57 18.89 10.97 -1.08
C ARG A 57 20.30 10.68 -0.61
N ASP A 58 21.23 10.74 -1.55
CA ASP A 58 22.65 10.77 -1.22
C ASP A 58 23.00 12.17 -0.71
N VAL A 59 23.54 12.23 0.50
CA VAL A 59 24.07 13.44 1.13
C VAL A 59 25.49 13.11 1.56
N ASP A 60 26.46 13.59 0.80
CA ASP A 60 27.90 13.34 1.02
C ASP A 60 28.25 11.85 1.18
N GLY A 61 27.68 10.99 0.31
CA GLY A 61 27.90 9.54 0.34
C GLY A 61 27.09 8.79 1.39
N VAL A 62 26.22 9.47 2.14
CA VAL A 62 25.29 8.88 3.09
C VAL A 62 23.90 8.84 2.47
N LEU A 63 23.29 7.66 2.41
CA LEU A 63 21.90 7.52 1.98
C LEU A 63 20.95 7.88 3.13
N VAL A 64 20.25 9.00 2.97
CA VAL A 64 19.26 9.50 3.92
C VAL A 64 17.87 9.14 3.43
N PHE A 65 17.09 8.46 4.27
CA PHE A 65 15.70 8.13 3.98
C PHE A 65 14.81 9.38 4.06
N ASP A 66 14.15 9.74 2.95
CA ASP A 66 13.16 10.81 2.89
C ASP A 66 11.81 10.34 3.46
N LYS A 67 11.78 10.24 4.79
CA LYS A 67 10.60 9.85 5.56
C LYS A 67 9.36 10.72 5.24
N VAL A 68 9.56 12.01 4.97
CA VAL A 68 8.46 12.94 4.69
C VAL A 68 7.85 12.63 3.32
N GLY A 69 8.70 12.49 2.29
CA GLY A 69 8.27 12.10 0.95
C GLY A 69 7.60 10.73 0.95
N PHE A 70 8.18 9.74 1.64
CA PHE A 70 7.59 8.41 1.79
C PHE A 70 6.20 8.47 2.44
N GLY A 71 6.06 9.18 3.57
CA GLY A 71 4.79 9.33 4.27
C GLY A 71 3.71 10.01 3.40
N TRP A 72 4.09 10.96 2.55
CA TRP A 72 3.17 11.59 1.59
C TRP A 72 2.69 10.58 0.52
N VAL A 73 3.61 9.76 0.00
CA VAL A 73 3.29 8.72 -1.00
C VAL A 73 2.36 7.66 -0.43
N ILE A 74 2.66 7.13 0.76
CA ILE A 74 1.83 6.09 1.41
C ILE A 74 0.42 6.61 1.73
N ASN A 75 0.29 7.89 2.06
CA ASN A 75 -1.00 8.52 2.34
C ASN A 75 -1.76 8.95 1.08
N ASN A 76 -1.16 8.85 -0.11
CA ASN A 76 -1.81 9.24 -1.35
C ASN A 76 -2.99 8.30 -1.70
N ARG A 77 -4.11 8.86 -2.15
CA ARG A 77 -5.29 8.09 -2.59
C ARG A 77 -5.03 7.25 -3.86
N GLN A 78 -4.00 7.57 -4.64
CA GLN A 78 -3.64 6.77 -5.82
C GLN A 78 -2.83 5.52 -5.48
N PHE A 79 -2.07 5.56 -4.37
CA PHE A 79 -1.24 4.44 -3.93
C PHE A 79 -2.07 3.22 -3.51
N LEU A 80 -3.23 3.47 -2.90
CA LEU A 80 -4.34 2.53 -2.83
C LEU A 80 -5.60 3.36 -3.08
N PRO A 81 -6.26 3.25 -4.25
CA PRO A 81 -7.62 3.77 -4.36
C PRO A 81 -8.40 3.13 -3.23
N ASP A 82 -9.12 3.96 -2.43
CA ASP A 82 -10.10 3.45 -1.48
C ASP A 82 -10.83 2.32 -2.17
N ARG A 83 -10.82 1.13 -1.59
CA ARG A 83 -11.59 0.02 -2.13
C ARG A 83 -12.96 0.60 -2.44
N GLN A 84 -13.29 0.66 -3.72
CA GLN A 84 -14.68 0.67 -4.08
C GLN A 84 -15.20 -0.57 -3.40
N TYR A 85 -16.04 -0.38 -2.40
CA TYR A 85 -17.14 -1.29 -2.16
C TYR A 85 -17.79 -1.48 -3.54
N GLU A 86 -17.32 -2.45 -4.31
CA GLU A 86 -18.23 -3.25 -5.09
C GLU A 86 -19.11 -3.90 -4.04
N THR A 87 -20.21 -3.23 -3.74
CA THR A 87 -21.33 -3.88 -3.09
C THR A 87 -21.64 -5.08 -3.98
N THR A 88 -21.32 -6.27 -3.51
CA THR A 88 -21.94 -7.50 -3.97
C THR A 88 -23.40 -7.47 -3.51
N SER A 89 -24.17 -6.50 -4.02
CA SER A 89 -25.58 -6.25 -3.75
C SER A 89 -26.30 -5.86 -5.05
N THR A 90 -25.96 -6.50 -6.18
CA THR A 90 -26.79 -6.47 -7.39
C THR A 90 -26.67 -7.75 -8.22
N LYS A 91 -26.41 -8.91 -7.61
CA LYS A 91 -26.47 -10.22 -8.31
C LYS A 91 -27.54 -11.20 -7.81
N GLU A 92 -28.51 -10.76 -7.01
CA GLU A 92 -29.66 -11.60 -6.64
C GLU A 92 -31.02 -10.86 -6.64
N CYS A 93 -31.28 -10.04 -7.67
CA CYS A 93 -32.66 -9.68 -8.04
C CYS A 93 -32.85 -9.91 -9.55
N LYS A 94 -32.62 -11.14 -9.99
CA LYS A 94 -33.15 -11.66 -11.26
C LYS A 94 -33.83 -12.99 -10.98
N ASN A 95 -34.86 -12.97 -10.14
CA ASN A 95 -36.00 -13.85 -10.31
C ASN A 95 -37.23 -13.07 -9.86
N VAL A 96 -38.06 -12.79 -10.85
CA VAL A 96 -39.44 -12.33 -10.72
C VAL A 96 -40.20 -13.39 -9.90
N ASP A 97 -41.19 -12.95 -9.14
CA ASP A 97 -42.07 -13.74 -8.27
C ASP A 97 -41.59 -13.95 -6.82
N LEU A 98 -41.77 -12.95 -5.96
CA LEU A 98 -42.52 -13.10 -4.70
C LEU A 98 -42.73 -11.71 -4.05
N PRO A 99 -43.92 -11.40 -3.51
CA PRO A 99 -44.20 -10.07 -2.98
C PRO A 99 -43.49 -9.87 -1.63
N CYS A 100 -42.70 -8.80 -1.53
CA CYS A 100 -42.23 -8.28 -0.25
C CYS A 100 -43.44 -7.99 0.65
N LYS A 101 -43.61 -8.74 1.73
CA LYS A 101 -44.51 -8.35 2.82
C LYS A 101 -43.83 -7.26 3.64
N LEU A 102 -44.62 -6.21 3.92
CA LEU A 102 -44.32 -5.04 4.73
C LEU A 102 -43.72 -5.40 6.10
#